data_AF-A0A1J7CPM8-F1
#
_entry.id   AF-A0A1J7CPM8-F1
#
_cell.length_a   1.000
_cell.length_b   1.000
_cell.length_c   1.000
_cell.angle_alpha   90.00
_cell.angle_beta   90.00
_cell.angle_gamma   90.00
#
_symmetry.space_group_name_H-M   'P 1'
#
loop_
_entity.id
_entity.type
_entity.pdbx_description
1 polymer ?
#
loop_
_entity_poly.entity_id
_entity_poly.type
_entity_poly.pdbx_seq_one_letter_code
_entity_poly.pdbx_strand_id
1 'polypeptide(L)'
;MKRTLLLLSSTIILGCSSPKTFVLNDVKENKYIVSKLVNNAFEENQIGKSPLIVIDGIPFKYDKKQDTIVLPLKKSDIENLNFLNQNSSRIIYNEKENDGAIIITTRIQD
;
A
#
# COMPACT_ATOMS: atom_id res chain seq x y z
N MET A 1 -21.96 -50.32 16.42
CA MET A 1 -22.12 -48.89 16.81
C MET A 1 -21.21 -48.05 15.92
N LYS A 2 -21.76 -47.28 14.97
CA LYS A 2 -20.97 -46.43 14.06
C LYS A 2 -20.68 -45.10 14.76
N ARG A 3 -19.44 -44.92 15.25
CA ARG A 3 -18.95 -43.64 15.76
C ARG A 3 -18.60 -42.76 14.56
N THR A 4 -19.53 -41.91 14.12
CA THR A 4 -19.23 -40.86 13.15
C THR A 4 -18.52 -39.72 13.87
N LEU A 5 -17.23 -39.55 13.57
CA LEU A 5 -16.40 -38.47 14.05
C LEU A 5 -16.82 -37.18 13.30
N LEU A 6 -17.48 -36.26 14.01
CA LEU A 6 -17.80 -34.93 13.49
C LEU A 6 -16.51 -34.10 13.39
N LEU A 7 -15.96 -33.97 12.19
CA LEU A 7 -14.90 -33.01 11.88
C LEU A 7 -15.53 -31.62 11.79
N LEU A 8 -15.40 -30.84 12.88
CA LEU A 8 -15.69 -29.40 12.86
C LEU A 8 -14.62 -28.71 11.99
N SER A 9 -14.92 -28.49 10.71
CA SER A 9 -14.12 -27.61 9.85
C SER A 9 -14.34 -26.18 10.32
N SER A 10 -13.47 -25.68 11.21
CA SER A 10 -13.36 -24.24 11.45
C SER A 10 -12.73 -23.62 10.20
N THR A 11 -13.57 -23.12 9.29
CA THR A 11 -13.11 -22.14 8.31
C THR A 11 -12.80 -20.87 9.08
N ILE A 12 -11.52 -20.70 9.43
CA ILE A 12 -10.99 -19.43 9.92
C ILE A 12 -11.30 -18.44 8.81
N ILE A 13 -12.25 -17.53 9.07
CA ILE A 13 -12.49 -16.38 8.22
C ILE A 13 -11.25 -15.50 8.42
N LEU A 14 -10.18 -15.79 7.69
CA LEU A 14 -9.09 -14.85 7.51
C LEU A 14 -9.71 -13.67 6.79
N GLY A 15 -10.08 -12.64 7.55
CA GLY A 15 -10.53 -11.38 6.98
C GLY A 15 -9.42 -10.85 6.09
N CYS A 16 -9.54 -11.08 4.78
CA CYS A 16 -8.67 -10.45 3.79
C CYS A 16 -8.88 -8.94 3.93
N SER A 17 -7.93 -8.29 4.57
CA SER A 17 -7.93 -6.85 4.73
C SER A 17 -7.13 -6.28 3.58
N SER A 18 -7.77 -5.45 2.75
CA SER A 18 -7.12 -4.77 1.63
C SER A 18 -6.22 -3.63 2.11
N PRO A 19 -5.21 -3.24 1.31
CA PRO A 19 -4.47 -2.01 1.56
C PRO A 19 -5.32 -0.79 1.21
N LYS A 20 -4.84 0.40 1.57
CA LYS A 20 -5.48 1.66 1.18
C LYS A 20 -5.47 1.87 -0.33
N THR A 21 -6.51 2.50 -0.83
CA THR A 21 -6.62 2.92 -2.23
C THR A 21 -5.93 4.27 -2.42
N PHE A 22 -4.98 4.35 -3.35
CA PHE A 22 -4.27 5.59 -3.67
C PHE A 22 -4.69 6.10 -5.05
N VAL A 23 -5.23 7.32 -5.09
CA VAL A 23 -5.78 7.94 -6.29
C VAL A 23 -4.94 9.15 -6.69
N LEU A 24 -4.44 9.16 -7.92
CA LEU A 24 -3.75 10.30 -8.50
C LEU A 24 -4.75 11.39 -8.91
N ASN A 25 -4.31 12.66 -8.91
CA ASN A 25 -5.07 13.79 -9.46
C ASN A 25 -5.02 13.78 -11.00
N ASP A 26 -5.53 12.70 -11.58
CA ASP A 26 -5.48 12.37 -13.01
C ASP A 26 -6.85 11.83 -13.47
N VAL A 27 -6.98 11.57 -14.77
CA VAL A 27 -8.24 11.12 -15.38
C VAL A 27 -8.21 9.62 -15.70
N LYS A 28 -9.41 9.03 -15.83
CA LYS A 28 -9.63 7.66 -16.30
C LYS A 28 -8.80 6.62 -15.53
N GLU A 29 -8.11 5.71 -16.21
CA GLU A 29 -7.30 4.65 -15.62
C GLU A 29 -6.01 5.13 -14.96
N ASN A 30 -5.47 6.28 -15.39
CA ASN A 30 -4.24 6.83 -14.82
C ASN A 30 -4.39 7.16 -13.34
N LYS A 31 -5.61 7.54 -12.91
CA LYS A 31 -5.90 7.82 -11.50
C LYS A 31 -5.61 6.64 -10.57
N TYR A 32 -5.67 5.41 -11.06
CA TYR A 32 -5.57 4.19 -10.25
C TYR A 32 -4.25 3.44 -10.39
N ILE A 33 -3.27 3.99 -11.11
CA ILE A 33 -2.02 3.26 -11.37
C ILE A 33 -1.24 2.97 -10.08
N VAL A 34 -1.19 3.93 -9.15
CA VAL A 34 -0.54 3.73 -7.83
C VAL A 34 -1.29 2.68 -7.02
N SER A 35 -2.63 2.76 -6.96
CA SER A 35 -3.42 1.74 -6.26
C SER A 35 -3.19 0.34 -6.80
N LYS A 36 -3.07 0.18 -8.13
CA LYS A 36 -2.80 -1.12 -8.74
C LYS A 36 -1.44 -1.68 -8.29
N LEU A 37 -0.39 -0.84 -8.30
CA LEU A 37 0.95 -1.25 -7.88
C LEU A 37 1.01 -1.59 -6.38
N VAL A 38 0.32 -0.79 -5.55
CA VAL A 38 0.21 -1.03 -4.10
C VAL A 38 -0.50 -2.34 -3.80
N ASN A 39 -1.60 -2.64 -4.50
CA ASN A 39 -2.31 -3.90 -4.33
C ASN A 39 -1.41 -5.09 -4.65
N ASN A 40 -0.66 -5.04 -5.76
CA ASN A 40 0.30 -6.09 -6.10
C ASN A 40 1.37 -6.26 -5.02
N ALA A 41 1.99 -5.16 -4.57
CA ALA A 41 3.02 -5.20 -3.54
C ALA A 41 2.49 -5.71 -2.18
N PHE A 42 1.23 -5.42 -1.86
CA PHE A 42 0.56 -5.95 -0.68
C PHE A 42 0.29 -7.46 -0.79
N GLU A 43 -0.23 -7.92 -1.93
CA GLU A 43 -0.46 -9.35 -2.21
C GLU A 43 0.85 -10.16 -2.15
N GLU A 44 1.95 -9.54 -2.56
CA GLU A 44 3.31 -10.11 -2.49
C GLU A 44 3.96 -9.98 -1.09
N ASN A 45 3.24 -9.48 -0.08
CA ASN A 45 3.74 -9.23 1.28
C ASN A 45 4.95 -8.28 1.36
N GLN A 46 5.15 -7.42 0.37
CA GLN A 46 6.23 -6.43 0.40
C GLN A 46 5.92 -5.28 1.36
N ILE A 47 4.64 -4.92 1.50
CA ILE A 47 4.16 -3.81 2.33
C ILE A 47 2.91 -4.22 3.14
N GLY A 48 2.63 -3.47 4.19
CA GLY A 48 1.44 -3.58 5.01
C GLY A 48 0.26 -2.77 4.45
N LYS A 49 -0.78 -2.62 5.28
CA LYS A 49 -2.07 -2.05 4.85
C LYS A 49 -2.03 -0.53 4.70
N SER A 50 -1.24 0.14 5.54
CA SER A 50 -1.14 1.59 5.64
C SER A 50 0.31 2.05 5.51
N PRO A 51 0.99 1.76 4.39
CA PRO A 51 2.40 2.10 4.21
C PRO A 51 2.60 3.63 4.28
N LEU A 52 3.79 4.05 4.68
CA LEU A 52 4.21 5.44 4.51
C LEU A 52 4.23 5.78 3.02
N ILE A 53 3.95 7.03 2.66
CA ILE A 53 4.23 7.55 1.31
C ILE A 53 5.36 8.54 1.41
N VAL A 54 6.32 8.44 0.49
CA VAL A 54 7.44 9.36 0.38
C VAL A 54 7.52 9.82 -1.06
N ILE A 55 7.45 11.13 -1.26
CA ILE A 55 7.53 11.76 -2.59
C ILE A 55 8.83 12.55 -2.59
N ASP A 56 9.77 12.20 -3.46
CA ASP A 56 11.08 12.86 -3.61
C ASP A 56 11.85 12.98 -2.28
N GLY A 57 11.81 11.91 -1.49
CA GLY A 57 12.46 11.84 -0.17
C GLY A 57 11.67 12.51 0.96
N ILE A 58 10.57 13.19 0.68
CA ILE A 58 9.74 13.89 1.66
C ILE A 58 8.53 13.03 2.04
N PRO A 59 8.36 12.67 3.33
CA PRO A 59 7.17 11.96 3.80
C PRO A 59 5.88 12.75 3.51
N PHE A 60 4.97 12.14 2.75
CA PHE A 60 3.65 12.67 2.47
C PHE A 60 2.68 12.29 3.59
N LYS A 61 2.21 13.29 4.34
CA LYS A 61 1.24 13.08 5.43
C LYS A 61 -0.15 12.89 4.86
N TYR A 62 -0.81 11.81 5.30
CA TYR A 62 -2.21 11.54 4.99
C TYR A 62 -2.94 10.96 6.20
N ASP A 63 -4.26 11.04 6.21
CA ASP A 63 -5.07 10.46 7.27
C ASP A 63 -5.18 8.94 7.10
N LYS A 64 -4.48 8.19 7.96
CA LYS A 64 -4.50 6.73 7.96
C LYS A 64 -5.86 6.13 8.31
N LYS A 65 -6.87 6.92 8.70
CA LYS A 65 -8.25 6.43 8.90
C LYS A 65 -9.05 6.39 7.60
N GLN A 66 -8.62 7.10 6.55
CA GLN A 66 -9.32 7.10 5.27
C GLN A 66 -8.94 5.88 4.43
N ASP A 67 -9.92 5.30 3.75
CA ASP A 67 -9.70 4.16 2.86
C ASP A 67 -9.13 4.58 1.50
N THR A 68 -9.44 5.81 1.08
CA THR A 68 -8.98 6.40 -0.18
C THR A 68 -8.13 7.63 0.11
N ILE A 69 -6.91 7.65 -0.41
CA ILE A 69 -5.94 8.73 -0.25
C ILE A 69 -5.70 9.36 -1.62
N VAL A 70 -5.89 10.68 -1.72
CA VAL A 70 -5.61 11.43 -2.95
C VAL A 70 -4.16 11.93 -2.92
N LEU A 71 -3.40 11.59 -3.96
CA LEU A 71 -2.05 12.09 -4.17
C LEU A 71 -2.09 13.29 -5.11
N PRO A 72 -1.39 14.38 -4.80
CA PRO A 72 -1.36 15.59 -5.63
C PRO A 72 -0.43 15.44 -6.84
N LEU A 73 -0.43 14.26 -7.48
CA LEU A 73 0.40 13.91 -8.62
C LEU A 73 -0.48 13.41 -9.76
N LYS A 74 -0.05 13.66 -11.00
CA LYS A 74 -0.52 12.96 -12.21
C LYS A 74 0.41 11.80 -12.51
N LYS A 75 -0.02 10.86 -13.36
CA LYS A 75 0.85 9.78 -13.85
C LYS A 75 2.04 10.34 -14.64
N SER A 76 1.83 11.44 -15.37
CA SER A 76 2.90 12.17 -16.08
C SER A 76 3.97 12.74 -15.16
N ASP A 77 3.71 12.85 -13.87
CA ASP A 77 4.66 13.37 -12.90
C ASP A 77 5.54 12.25 -12.33
N ILE A 78 5.08 10.99 -12.37
CA ILE A 78 5.80 9.86 -11.76
C ILE A 78 6.86 9.31 -12.72
N GLU A 79 8.13 9.40 -12.32
CA GLU A 79 9.25 8.75 -13.00
C GLU A 79 9.32 7.27 -12.62
N ASN A 80 9.32 6.98 -11.32
CA ASN A 80 9.37 5.62 -10.80
C ASN A 80 8.63 5.51 -9.45
N LEU A 81 8.21 4.29 -9.11
CA LEU A 81 7.60 3.93 -7.85
C LEU A 81 8.24 2.64 -7.32
N ASN A 82 8.83 2.72 -6.13
CA ASN A 82 9.47 1.61 -5.44
C ASN A 82 8.81 1.34 -4.08
N PHE A 83 9.09 0.17 -3.51
CA PHE A 83 8.59 -0.23 -2.19
C PHE A 83 9.73 -0.54 -1.24
N LEU A 84 9.57 -0.14 0.02
CA LEU A 84 10.39 -0.58 1.12
C LEU A 84 9.56 -1.48 2.03
N ASN A 85 10.13 -2.63 2.39
CA ASN A 85 9.50 -3.51 3.36
C ASN A 85 9.45 -2.89 4.77
N GLN A 86 8.69 -3.52 5.64
CA GLN A 86 8.43 -3.05 7.02
C GLN A 86 9.74 -2.77 7.79
N ASN A 87 10.71 -3.67 7.70
CA ASN A 87 12.00 -3.53 8.40
C ASN A 87 12.80 -2.33 7.86
N SER A 88 12.91 -2.21 6.54
CA SER A 88 13.69 -1.14 5.89
C SER A 88 13.03 0.22 6.13
N SER A 89 11.70 0.30 6.04
CA SER A 89 10.92 1.50 6.33
C SER A 89 11.13 1.97 7.77
N ARG A 90 11.07 1.06 8.75
CA ARG A 90 11.33 1.39 10.17
C ARG A 90 12.73 1.95 10.41
N ILE A 91 13.75 1.41 9.73
CA ILE A 91 15.14 1.89 9.85
C ILE A 91 15.28 3.31 9.27
N ILE A 92 14.67 3.58 8.11
CA ILE A 92 14.86 4.84 7.38
C ILE A 92 13.95 5.96 7.91
N TYR A 93 12.70 5.64 8.25
CA TYR A 93 11.65 6.62 8.56
C TYR A 93 11.11 6.57 10.01
N ASN A 94 11.75 5.77 10.86
CA ASN A 94 11.41 5.49 12.28
C ASN A 94 10.33 4.43 12.52
N GLU A 95 10.31 3.89 13.75
CA GLU A 95 9.46 2.78 14.19
C GLU A 95 7.94 3.02 14.15
N LYS A 96 7.48 4.22 13.81
CA LYS A 96 6.06 4.52 13.67
C LYS A 96 5.51 4.07 12.31
N GLU A 97 6.38 3.75 11.35
CA GLU A 97 6.04 3.42 9.96
C GLU A 97 6.32 1.95 9.65
N ASN A 98 5.63 1.07 10.40
CA ASN A 98 5.83 -0.39 10.37
C ASN A 98 5.11 -1.12 9.22
N ASP A 99 4.31 -0.42 8.41
CA ASP A 99 3.61 -1.01 7.26
C ASP A 99 4.41 -0.91 5.95
N GLY A 100 5.72 -0.61 6.02
CA GLY A 100 6.54 -0.35 4.85
C GLY A 100 6.35 1.05 4.29
N ALA A 101 6.99 1.34 3.14
CA ALA A 101 6.89 2.64 2.48
C ALA A 101 6.76 2.52 0.95
N ILE A 102 5.99 3.43 0.36
CA ILE A 102 5.89 3.67 -1.07
C ILE A 102 6.79 4.85 -1.38
N ILE A 103 7.82 4.64 -2.18
CA ILE A 103 8.78 5.67 -2.60
C ILE A 103 8.44 6.09 -4.03
N ILE A 104 8.00 7.33 -4.19
CA ILE A 104 7.65 7.92 -5.47
C ILE A 104 8.75 8.93 -5.83
N THR A 105 9.35 8.73 -7.00
CA THR A 105 10.25 9.70 -7.62
C THR A 105 9.50 10.39 -8.74
N THR A 106 9.48 11.72 -8.70
CA THR A 106 8.85 12.53 -9.75
C THR A 106 9.84 12.91 -10.83
N ARG A 107 9.35 13.09 -12.06
CA ARG A 107 10.14 13.63 -13.16
C ARG A 107 10.48 15.08 -12.85
N ILE A 108 11.73 15.46 -13.07
CA ILE A 108 12.14 16.86 -13.03
C ILE A 108 11.31 17.60 -14.10
N GLN A 109 10.57 18.61 -13.68
CA GLN A 109 9.91 19.56 -14.58
C GLN A 109 10.94 20.64 -14.90
N ASP A 110 11.43 20.66 -16.14
CA ASP A 110 12.25 21.74 -16.69
C ASP A 110 11.39 22.97 -17.04
#